data_AF-A0A2A6P9X5-F1
#
_entry.id   AF-A0A2A6P9X5-F1
#
_cell.length_a   1.000
_cell.length_b   1.000
_cell.length_c   1.000
_cell.angle_alpha   90.00
_cell.angle_beta   90.00
_cell.angle_gamma   90.00
#
_symmetry.space_group_name_H-M   'P 1'
#
loop_
_entity.id
_entity.type
_entity.pdbx_description
1 polymer ?
#
loop_
_entity_poly.entity_id
_entity_poly.type
_entity_poly.pdbx_seq_one_letter_code
_entity_poly.pdbx_strand_id
1 'polypeptide(L)'
;MGQTDFRFGGASGVAVAKSKAAGAEQAVADLAAQLPSDELALVLLFVSPSYDPHQFIAGISRQFDGIPVCGCTTAGELAPDGWDENSVVALAFSSADFSAVVRPILNLDSFHVEDGRRISAEARQELLRGSSQVERRNPFGLVLIDGLCRREEAVMSALYASLDDIPIVGGSAGDGMRFERTWVFLDGKAHTNAALLILLSTSLPFRVFKCDNFEPRPQKMVVTEADVENRTVRELNAEPAAQEYSRVVGIMDAKLDPFSFASHPVLVRVGGSYYARSIQRVEPDGSLHFFCAIDEGMVLTAATSRSLVGTTRAAFAETREQIGDVSLYIGFECLLRRLDAEQHQLARDMSELYRQNRVVGFHTYGEQFGSMHVNQTFTGVAIGRRPS
;
A
#
# COMPACT_ATOMS: atom_id res chain seq x y z
N MET A 1 -29.09 -25.32 4.63
CA MET A 1 -29.18 -25.13 3.17
C MET A 1 -29.98 -23.85 2.94
N GLY A 2 -29.30 -22.70 2.94
CA GLY A 2 -29.95 -21.39 2.84
C GLY A 2 -28.98 -20.23 3.10
N GLN A 3 -28.84 -19.36 2.09
CA GLN A 3 -28.27 -17.99 2.13
C GLN A 3 -26.74 -17.76 2.08
N THR A 4 -25.92 -18.68 1.56
CA THR A 4 -24.50 -18.38 1.27
C THR A 4 -24.24 -17.79 -0.13
N ASP A 5 -25.20 -17.92 -1.07
CA ASP A 5 -24.96 -17.67 -2.51
C ASP A 5 -24.85 -16.19 -2.97
N PHE A 6 -24.99 -15.19 -2.09
CA PHE A 6 -25.10 -13.77 -2.52
C PHE A 6 -24.06 -12.79 -1.94
N ARG A 7 -23.05 -13.23 -1.17
CA ARG A 7 -22.11 -12.28 -0.51
C ARG A 7 -20.77 -12.09 -1.22
N PHE A 8 -20.25 -13.11 -1.89
CA PHE A 8 -19.18 -12.89 -2.87
C PHE A 8 -19.84 -12.24 -4.08
N GLY A 9 -19.40 -11.05 -4.49
CA GLY A 9 -19.86 -10.49 -5.76
C GLY A 9 -19.61 -11.56 -6.83
N GLY A 10 -20.68 -12.11 -7.41
CA GLY A 10 -20.75 -13.47 -7.99
C GLY A 10 -19.73 -13.83 -9.10
N ALA A 11 -18.82 -12.93 -9.41
CA ALA A 11 -17.75 -13.08 -10.39
C ALA A 11 -16.32 -13.07 -9.81
N SER A 12 -16.09 -12.72 -8.52
CA SER A 12 -14.75 -12.30 -8.06
C SER A 12 -14.08 -13.14 -6.97
N GLY A 13 -14.78 -14.10 -6.36
CA GLY A 13 -14.25 -14.87 -5.22
C GLY A 13 -13.89 -14.01 -3.99
N VAL A 14 -14.19 -12.71 -4.00
CA VAL A 14 -13.88 -11.76 -2.93
C VAL A 14 -15.17 -11.04 -2.52
N ALA A 15 -15.46 -11.04 -1.23
CA ALA A 15 -16.51 -10.24 -0.63
C ALA A 15 -15.89 -8.98 -0.02
N VAL A 16 -16.59 -7.85 -0.09
CA VAL A 16 -16.11 -6.57 0.45
C VAL A 16 -17.14 -6.04 1.42
N ALA A 17 -16.69 -5.59 2.58
CA ALA A 17 -17.50 -4.96 3.60
C ALA A 17 -16.89 -3.64 4.07
N LYS A 18 -17.74 -2.78 4.63
CA LYS A 18 -17.34 -1.48 5.16
C LYS A 18 -18.10 -1.17 6.44
N SER A 19 -17.45 -0.50 7.39
CA SER A 19 -18.15 0.19 8.48
C SER A 19 -17.58 1.58 8.73
N LYS A 20 -18.46 2.48 9.19
CA LYS A 20 -18.15 3.83 9.71
C LYS A 20 -18.62 4.02 11.15
N ALA A 21 -18.89 2.91 11.85
CA ALA A 21 -19.35 3.01 13.22
C ALA A 21 -18.26 3.67 14.09
N ALA A 22 -18.65 4.55 15.01
CA ALA A 22 -17.68 5.27 15.83
C ALA A 22 -16.89 4.36 16.80
N GLY A 23 -17.46 3.22 17.18
CA GLY A 23 -16.88 2.28 18.14
C GLY A 23 -16.43 0.98 17.48
N ALA A 24 -15.30 0.44 17.94
CA ALA A 24 -14.72 -0.79 17.41
C ALA A 24 -15.69 -1.98 17.46
N GLU A 25 -16.45 -2.14 18.54
CA GLU A 25 -17.40 -3.25 18.68
C GLU A 25 -18.52 -3.21 17.63
N GLN A 26 -19.10 -2.03 17.39
CA GLN A 26 -20.14 -1.88 16.38
C GLN A 26 -19.56 -2.03 14.97
N ALA A 27 -18.36 -1.51 14.72
CA ALA A 27 -17.69 -1.68 13.44
C ALA A 27 -17.42 -3.17 13.14
N VAL A 28 -16.98 -3.94 14.14
CA VAL A 28 -16.80 -5.40 14.04
C VAL A 28 -18.13 -6.09 13.71
N ALA A 29 -19.21 -5.73 14.40
CA ALA A 29 -20.53 -6.31 14.17
C ALA A 29 -21.05 -6.01 12.74
N ASP A 30 -20.87 -4.77 12.26
CA ASP A 30 -21.25 -4.35 10.92
C ASP A 30 -20.50 -5.16 9.84
N LEU A 31 -19.20 -5.36 10.01
CA LEU A 31 -18.39 -6.14 9.07
C LEU A 31 -18.78 -7.62 9.07
N ALA A 32 -18.94 -8.23 10.24
CA ALA A 32 -19.36 -9.62 10.37
C ALA A 32 -20.74 -9.88 9.76
N ALA A 33 -21.66 -8.91 9.84
CA ALA A 33 -22.97 -9.00 9.22
C ALA A 33 -22.92 -8.98 7.68
N GLN A 34 -21.93 -8.31 7.10
CA GLN A 34 -21.78 -8.13 5.65
C GLN A 34 -20.93 -9.24 4.99
N LEU A 35 -19.95 -9.79 5.70
CA LEU A 35 -19.02 -10.81 5.17
C LEU A 35 -19.58 -12.23 5.32
N PRO A 36 -19.20 -13.18 4.44
CA PRO A 36 -19.39 -14.61 4.69
C PRO A 36 -18.63 -15.02 5.96
N SER A 37 -19.18 -15.93 6.76
CA SER A 37 -18.57 -16.37 8.02
C SER A 37 -17.67 -17.61 7.89
N ASP A 38 -17.75 -18.32 6.77
CA ASP A 38 -17.06 -19.58 6.50
C ASP A 38 -16.57 -19.66 5.03
N GLU A 39 -15.86 -20.74 4.70
CA GLU A 39 -15.30 -20.98 3.36
C GLU A 39 -14.38 -19.84 2.88
N LEU A 40 -13.60 -19.28 3.81
CA LEU A 40 -12.64 -18.22 3.56
C LEU A 40 -11.20 -18.72 3.65
N ALA A 41 -10.37 -18.27 2.72
CA ALA A 41 -8.91 -18.43 2.78
C ALA A 41 -8.25 -17.33 3.63
N LEU A 42 -8.83 -16.13 3.67
CA LEU A 42 -8.25 -14.95 4.30
C LEU A 42 -9.30 -13.85 4.52
N VAL A 43 -9.18 -13.10 5.62
CA VAL A 43 -9.80 -11.78 5.79
C VAL A 43 -8.71 -10.72 5.88
N LEU A 44 -8.73 -9.76 4.96
CA LEU A 44 -7.82 -8.62 4.88
C LEU A 44 -8.52 -7.33 5.34
N LEU A 45 -7.88 -6.56 6.21
CA LEU A 45 -8.47 -5.40 6.87
C LEU A 45 -7.64 -4.12 6.63
N PHE A 46 -8.32 -3.03 6.29
CA PHE A 46 -7.76 -1.69 6.25
C PHE A 46 -8.54 -0.81 7.22
N VAL A 47 -7.92 -0.52 8.36
CA VAL A 47 -8.61 -0.01 9.56
C VAL A 47 -8.22 1.43 9.82
N SER A 48 -9.20 2.32 9.95
CA SER A 48 -8.93 3.68 10.39
C SER A 48 -8.19 3.67 11.73
N PRO A 49 -7.19 4.55 11.90
CA PRO A 49 -6.43 4.65 13.14
C PRO A 49 -7.20 5.40 14.24
N SER A 50 -8.52 5.59 14.10
CA SER A 50 -9.42 6.14 15.12
C SER A 50 -9.92 5.07 16.10
N TYR A 51 -9.87 3.80 15.71
CA TYR A 51 -10.18 2.67 16.58
C TYR A 51 -8.99 2.31 17.47
N ASP A 52 -9.26 1.77 18.67
CA ASP A 52 -8.22 1.08 19.42
C ASP A 52 -7.78 -0.16 18.62
N PRO A 53 -6.50 -0.26 18.22
CA PRO A 53 -6.03 -1.30 17.31
C PRO A 53 -6.11 -2.69 17.95
N HIS A 54 -5.89 -2.80 19.26
CA HIS A 54 -5.91 -4.07 19.98
C HIS A 54 -7.34 -4.57 20.18
N GLN A 55 -8.25 -3.70 20.59
CA GLN A 55 -9.67 -4.02 20.75
C GLN A 55 -10.29 -4.42 19.42
N PHE A 56 -10.01 -3.68 18.35
CA PHE A 56 -10.58 -3.94 17.03
C PHE A 56 -10.14 -5.32 16.49
N ILE A 57 -8.82 -5.58 16.44
CA ILE A 57 -8.33 -6.84 15.86
C ILE A 57 -8.73 -8.06 16.71
N ALA A 58 -8.72 -7.95 18.04
CA ALA A 58 -9.20 -9.02 18.91
C ALA A 58 -10.72 -9.25 18.79
N GLY A 59 -11.48 -8.19 18.50
CA GLY A 59 -12.92 -8.26 18.24
C GLY A 59 -13.23 -9.01 16.94
N ILE A 60 -12.63 -8.58 15.84
CA ILE A 60 -12.91 -9.13 14.51
C ILE A 60 -12.37 -10.56 14.35
N SER A 61 -11.18 -10.88 14.88
CA SER A 61 -10.63 -12.24 14.79
C SER A 61 -11.50 -13.29 15.49
N ARG A 62 -12.27 -12.91 16.51
CA ARG A 62 -13.25 -13.82 17.16
C ARG A 62 -14.45 -14.16 16.27
N GLN A 63 -14.75 -13.35 15.26
CA GLN A 63 -15.85 -13.60 14.32
C GLN A 63 -15.47 -14.60 13.22
N PHE A 64 -14.17 -14.80 12.99
CA PHE A 64 -13.61 -15.62 11.91
C PHE A 64 -12.65 -16.68 12.47
N ASP A 65 -13.15 -17.48 13.42
CA ASP A 65 -12.32 -18.51 14.06
C ASP A 65 -11.80 -19.53 13.04
N GLY A 66 -10.51 -19.84 13.13
CA GLY A 66 -9.81 -20.72 12.18
C GLY A 66 -9.50 -20.13 10.81
N ILE A 67 -9.87 -18.87 10.54
CA ILE A 67 -9.56 -18.16 9.29
C ILE A 67 -8.50 -17.09 9.59
N PRO A 68 -7.40 -17.01 8.81
CA PRO A 68 -6.41 -15.95 9.01
C PRO A 68 -7.04 -14.57 8.85
N VAL A 69 -6.82 -13.69 9.84
CA VAL A 69 -7.28 -12.31 9.81
C VAL A 69 -6.09 -11.38 9.96
N CYS A 70 -5.82 -10.58 8.93
CA CYS A 70 -4.68 -9.69 8.92
C CYS A 70 -4.99 -8.34 8.26
N GLY A 71 -4.09 -7.37 8.39
CA GLY A 71 -4.33 -6.03 7.85
C GLY A 71 -3.38 -4.98 8.41
N CYS A 72 -3.75 -3.72 8.27
CA CYS A 72 -3.01 -2.62 8.87
C CYS A 72 -3.89 -1.37 9.10
N THR A 73 -3.33 -0.40 9.82
CA THR A 73 -3.89 0.96 9.87
C THR A 73 -3.59 1.75 8.60
N THR A 74 -4.35 2.81 8.37
CA THR A 74 -4.42 3.52 7.09
C THR A 74 -4.20 5.03 7.22
N ALA A 75 -3.91 5.70 6.11
CA ALA A 75 -3.98 7.16 5.96
C ALA A 75 -5.30 7.63 5.32
N GLY A 76 -6.37 6.83 5.46
CA GLY A 76 -7.63 6.94 4.74
C GLY A 76 -7.93 5.66 3.97
N GLU A 77 -9.19 5.40 3.69
CA GLU A 77 -9.65 4.15 3.10
C GLU A 77 -10.09 4.34 1.64
N LEU A 78 -9.87 3.32 0.81
CA LEU A 78 -10.48 3.21 -0.50
C LEU A 78 -11.62 2.21 -0.35
N ALA A 79 -12.85 2.72 -0.26
CA ALA A 79 -14.04 1.94 0.00
C ALA A 79 -14.83 1.68 -1.31
N PRO A 80 -15.81 0.74 -1.30
CA PRO A 80 -16.64 0.47 -2.49
C PRO A 80 -17.36 1.69 -3.07
N ASP A 81 -17.61 2.71 -2.25
CA ASP A 81 -18.24 3.99 -2.58
C ASP A 81 -17.24 5.12 -2.88
N GLY A 82 -15.94 4.84 -2.92
CA GLY A 82 -14.87 5.79 -3.23
C GLY A 82 -13.92 6.04 -2.06
N TRP A 83 -13.24 7.19 -2.07
CA TRP A 83 -12.36 7.63 -0.99
C TRP A 83 -13.13 7.87 0.30
N ASP A 84 -12.49 7.51 1.41
CA ASP A 84 -13.11 7.62 2.72
C ASP A 84 -12.12 7.86 3.86
N GLU A 85 -12.66 8.24 5.01
CA GLU A 85 -11.93 8.41 6.25
C GLU A 85 -12.76 7.94 7.44
N ASN A 86 -12.06 7.62 8.54
CA ASN A 86 -12.68 7.16 9.79
C ASN A 86 -13.56 5.92 9.58
N SER A 87 -13.17 5.07 8.63
CA SER A 87 -13.88 3.86 8.27
C SER A 87 -12.99 2.63 8.40
N VAL A 88 -13.58 1.46 8.26
CA VAL A 88 -12.85 0.22 8.05
C VAL A 88 -13.38 -0.46 6.81
N VAL A 89 -12.46 -0.96 6.00
CA VAL A 89 -12.76 -1.73 4.79
C VAL A 89 -12.18 -3.14 4.96
N ALA A 90 -12.99 -4.15 4.67
CA ALA A 90 -12.60 -5.55 4.81
C ALA A 90 -12.80 -6.30 3.48
N LEU A 91 -11.86 -7.16 3.14
CA LEU A 91 -11.93 -8.08 2.01
C LEU A 91 -11.86 -9.52 2.53
N ALA A 92 -12.86 -10.33 2.20
CA ALA A 92 -12.87 -11.76 2.51
C ALA A 92 -12.69 -12.57 1.23
N PHE A 93 -11.66 -13.42 1.19
CA PHE A 93 -11.28 -14.22 0.02
C PHE A 93 -11.84 -15.63 0.17
N SER A 94 -12.61 -16.11 -0.79
CA SER A 94 -13.18 -17.46 -0.78
C SER A 94 -12.10 -18.53 -0.91
N SER A 95 -12.16 -19.58 -0.09
CA SER A 95 -11.29 -20.75 -0.19
C SER A 95 -11.51 -21.56 -1.48
N ALA A 96 -12.64 -21.35 -2.17
CA ALA A 96 -12.90 -21.96 -3.47
C ALA A 96 -11.96 -21.42 -4.56
N ASP A 97 -11.66 -20.11 -4.55
CA ASP A 97 -10.84 -19.46 -5.57
C ASP A 97 -9.43 -19.10 -5.08
N PHE A 98 -9.23 -18.98 -3.76
CA PHE A 98 -7.99 -18.52 -3.15
C PHE A 98 -7.41 -19.53 -2.16
N SER A 99 -6.10 -19.46 -1.98
CA SER A 99 -5.36 -20.05 -0.87
C SER A 99 -4.38 -18.99 -0.36
N ALA A 100 -4.19 -18.90 0.94
CA ALA A 100 -3.37 -17.85 1.54
C ALA A 100 -2.36 -18.42 2.54
N VAL A 101 -1.17 -17.82 2.57
CA VAL A 101 -0.16 -18.01 3.62
C VAL A 101 0.23 -16.63 4.12
N VAL A 102 0.11 -16.39 5.43
CA VAL A 102 0.50 -15.14 6.07
C VAL A 102 1.71 -15.39 6.96
N ARG A 103 2.72 -14.52 6.86
CA ARG A 103 3.91 -14.55 7.71
C ARG A 103 4.21 -13.19 8.30
N PRO A 104 4.26 -13.08 9.64
CA PRO A 104 4.72 -11.86 10.29
C PRO A 104 6.26 -11.78 10.25
N ILE A 105 6.75 -10.55 10.14
CA ILE A 105 8.14 -10.18 10.33
C ILE A 105 8.13 -9.19 11.48
N LEU A 106 8.63 -9.61 12.64
CA LEU A 106 8.59 -8.81 13.87
C LEU A 106 9.97 -8.21 14.15
N ASN A 107 10.01 -7.13 14.92
CA ASN A 107 11.23 -6.45 15.36
C ASN A 107 12.09 -5.96 14.18
N LEU A 108 11.48 -5.17 13.28
CA LEU A 108 12.15 -4.69 12.06
C LEU A 108 13.43 -3.90 12.33
N ASP A 109 13.54 -3.23 13.48
CA ASP A 109 14.78 -2.53 13.87
C ASP A 109 16.02 -3.45 13.86
N SER A 110 15.83 -4.74 14.16
CA SER A 110 16.87 -5.78 14.18
C SER A 110 16.74 -6.75 13.00
N PHE A 111 16.05 -6.36 11.93
CA PHE A 111 15.84 -7.21 10.76
C PHE A 111 17.13 -7.46 9.99
N HIS A 112 17.39 -8.73 9.67
CA HIS A 112 18.48 -9.14 8.79
C HIS A 112 17.95 -9.66 7.45
N VAL A 113 18.73 -9.47 6.38
CA VAL A 113 18.35 -9.89 5.02
C VAL A 113 18.09 -11.40 4.95
N GLU A 114 18.85 -12.18 5.72
CA GLU A 114 18.70 -13.63 5.83
C GLU A 114 17.32 -14.04 6.39
N ASP A 115 16.76 -13.25 7.33
CA ASP A 115 15.43 -13.50 7.87
C ASP A 115 14.37 -13.33 6.80
N GLY A 116 14.43 -12.25 6.02
CA GLY A 116 13.51 -12.02 4.90
C GLY A 116 13.54 -13.15 3.88
N ARG A 117 14.74 -13.57 3.45
CA ARG A 117 14.92 -14.68 2.51
C ARG A 117 14.33 -15.99 3.03
N ARG A 118 14.61 -16.31 4.30
CA ARG A 118 14.10 -17.52 4.94
C ARG A 118 12.57 -17.48 5.05
N ILE A 119 12.01 -16.39 5.55
CA ILE A 119 10.56 -16.21 5.72
C ILE A 119 9.84 -16.34 4.38
N SER A 120 10.34 -15.69 3.33
CA SER A 120 9.67 -15.72 2.03
C SER A 120 9.82 -17.06 1.31
N ALA A 121 10.96 -17.75 1.45
CA ALA A 121 11.14 -19.11 0.95
C ALA A 121 10.21 -20.12 1.66
N GLU A 122 10.11 -20.05 3.00
CA GLU A 122 9.20 -20.89 3.79
C GLU A 122 7.74 -20.65 3.42
N ALA A 123 7.32 -19.38 3.32
CA ALA A 123 5.95 -19.02 2.93
C ALA A 123 5.60 -19.53 1.54
N ARG A 124 6.51 -19.38 0.58
CA ARG A 124 6.33 -19.88 -0.79
C ARG A 124 6.22 -21.40 -0.82
N GLN A 125 7.08 -22.10 -0.09
CA GLN A 125 7.04 -23.56 -0.04
C GLN A 125 5.72 -24.07 0.55
N GLU A 126 5.21 -23.42 1.60
CA GLU A 126 3.91 -23.75 2.18
C GLU A 126 2.77 -23.52 1.19
N LEU A 127 2.75 -22.37 0.51
CA LEU A 127 1.72 -22.05 -0.49
C LEU A 127 1.70 -23.09 -1.61
N LEU A 128 2.87 -23.48 -2.13
CA LEU A 128 2.98 -24.46 -3.22
C LEU A 128 2.56 -25.88 -2.77
N ARG A 129 2.80 -26.26 -1.51
CA ARG A 129 2.33 -27.54 -0.96
C ARG A 129 0.82 -27.60 -0.80
N GLY A 130 0.20 -26.48 -0.42
CA GLY A 130 -1.26 -26.37 -0.27
C GLY A 130 -2.02 -26.39 -1.61
N SER A 131 -1.37 -26.03 -2.72
CA SER A 131 -1.98 -25.92 -4.05
C SER A 131 -2.12 -27.24 -4.83
N SER A 132 -2.00 -28.40 -4.16
CA SER A 132 -1.75 -29.72 -4.78
C SER A 132 -2.91 -30.35 -5.59
N GLN A 133 -3.93 -29.61 -6.03
CA GLN A 133 -5.06 -30.20 -6.79
C GLN A 133 -5.58 -29.44 -8.01
N VAL A 134 -5.06 -28.25 -8.39
CA VAL A 134 -5.53 -27.58 -9.62
C VAL A 134 -4.37 -26.94 -10.38
N GLU A 135 -4.09 -27.42 -11.59
CA GLU A 135 -2.98 -27.02 -12.49
C GLU A 135 -3.04 -25.56 -13.01
N ARG A 136 -3.73 -24.63 -12.35
CA ARG A 136 -3.95 -23.26 -12.86
C ARG A 136 -4.01 -22.16 -11.81
N ARG A 137 -3.41 -22.33 -10.62
CA ARG A 137 -3.36 -21.26 -9.63
C ARG A 137 -2.05 -20.48 -9.70
N ASN A 138 -2.15 -19.18 -9.96
CA ASN A 138 -1.00 -18.29 -10.01
C ASN A 138 -0.86 -17.55 -8.67
N PRO A 139 0.35 -17.48 -8.09
CA PRO A 139 0.59 -16.76 -6.85
C PRO A 139 0.89 -15.27 -7.06
N PHE A 140 0.52 -14.44 -6.09
CA PHE A 140 1.03 -13.08 -5.88
C PHE A 140 1.21 -12.79 -4.40
N GLY A 141 2.04 -11.80 -4.07
CA GLY A 141 2.31 -11.37 -2.71
C GLY A 141 1.74 -9.98 -2.42
N LEU A 142 1.18 -9.82 -1.24
CA LEU A 142 0.94 -8.52 -0.61
C LEU A 142 1.94 -8.33 0.54
N VAL A 143 2.52 -7.14 0.64
CA VAL A 143 3.32 -6.72 1.80
C VAL A 143 2.65 -5.55 2.49
N LEU A 144 2.32 -5.72 3.78
CA LEU A 144 1.88 -4.63 4.64
C LEU A 144 2.96 -4.40 5.69
N ILE A 145 3.43 -3.17 5.84
CA ILE A 145 4.56 -2.86 6.71
C ILE A 145 4.25 -1.63 7.55
N ASP A 146 4.71 -1.60 8.79
CA ASP A 146 4.68 -0.39 9.63
C ASP A 146 5.33 0.78 8.86
N GLY A 147 4.55 1.81 8.56
CA GLY A 147 4.99 2.92 7.72
C GLY A 147 5.92 3.92 8.38
N LEU A 148 6.31 3.68 9.64
CA LEU A 148 7.29 4.48 10.37
C LEU A 148 8.54 3.67 10.75
N CYS A 149 8.67 2.42 10.29
CA CYS A 149 9.78 1.55 10.65
C CYS A 149 11.12 1.93 10.00
N ARG A 150 11.09 2.62 8.86
CA ARG A 150 12.29 2.97 8.06
C ARG A 150 13.10 1.77 7.55
N ARG A 151 12.46 0.61 7.43
CA ARG A 151 13.07 -0.66 6.99
C ARG A 151 12.46 -1.20 5.70
N GLU A 152 11.61 -0.43 5.03
CA GLU A 152 10.84 -0.86 3.87
C GLU A 152 11.73 -1.37 2.73
N GLU A 153 12.78 -0.63 2.35
CA GLU A 153 13.70 -1.05 1.29
C GLU A 153 14.42 -2.35 1.63
N ALA A 154 14.90 -2.49 2.87
CA ALA A 154 15.62 -3.68 3.31
C ALA A 154 14.71 -4.92 3.34
N VAL A 155 13.49 -4.77 3.87
CA VAL A 155 12.49 -5.84 3.90
C VAL A 155 12.09 -6.24 2.48
N MET A 156 11.77 -5.28 1.61
CA MET A 156 11.35 -5.58 0.24
C MET A 156 12.45 -6.27 -0.58
N SER A 157 13.70 -5.80 -0.46
CA SER A 157 14.84 -6.42 -1.12
C SER A 157 15.05 -7.87 -0.66
N ALA A 158 14.96 -8.11 0.65
CA ALA A 158 15.16 -9.43 1.24
C ALA A 158 14.05 -10.43 0.89
N LEU A 159 12.77 -10.00 0.94
CA LEU A 159 11.64 -10.85 0.60
C LEU A 159 11.65 -11.25 -0.87
N TYR A 160 11.83 -10.27 -1.76
CA TYR A 160 11.78 -10.48 -3.20
C TYR A 160 12.88 -11.44 -3.70
N ALA A 161 14.04 -11.45 -3.04
CA ALA A 161 15.17 -12.30 -3.40
C ALA A 161 14.90 -13.82 -3.31
N SER A 162 13.82 -14.26 -2.64
CA SER A 162 13.49 -15.69 -2.50
C SER A 162 12.06 -16.03 -2.92
N LEU A 163 11.39 -15.11 -3.63
CA LEU A 163 10.04 -15.30 -4.15
C LEU A 163 10.01 -15.64 -5.65
N ASP A 164 11.16 -15.83 -6.28
CA ASP A 164 11.31 -16.13 -7.72
C ASP A 164 10.45 -15.15 -8.56
N ASP A 165 9.51 -15.68 -9.35
CA ASP A 165 8.64 -14.91 -10.24
C ASP A 165 7.31 -14.47 -9.60
N ILE A 166 7.12 -14.69 -8.28
CA ILE A 166 5.90 -14.27 -7.59
C ILE A 166 5.89 -12.73 -7.49
N PRO A 167 4.99 -12.02 -8.18
CA PRO A 167 4.94 -10.57 -8.12
C PRO A 167 4.49 -10.12 -6.72
N ILE A 168 5.11 -9.05 -6.22
CA ILE A 168 4.79 -8.47 -4.91
C ILE A 168 4.31 -7.02 -5.09
N VAL A 169 3.27 -6.68 -4.36
CA VAL A 169 2.77 -5.31 -4.23
C VAL A 169 2.34 -5.04 -2.78
N GLY A 170 2.10 -3.79 -2.38
CA GLY A 170 1.70 -3.52 -1.01
C GLY A 170 1.58 -2.06 -0.63
N GLY A 171 1.25 -1.83 0.63
CA GLY A 171 1.25 -0.50 1.25
C GLY A 171 1.93 -0.46 2.62
N SER A 172 2.64 0.63 2.89
CA SER A 172 3.03 1.03 4.24
C SER A 172 1.82 1.56 5.00
N ALA A 173 1.60 1.02 6.20
CA ALA A 173 0.55 1.42 7.11
C ALA A 173 0.64 2.91 7.45
N GLY A 174 -0.49 3.52 7.77
CA GLY A 174 -0.57 4.94 8.14
C GLY A 174 -1.39 5.15 9.41
N ASP A 175 -1.38 6.38 9.92
CA ASP A 175 -2.25 6.84 11.00
C ASP A 175 -2.91 8.19 10.67
N GLY A 176 -3.44 8.30 9.45
CA GLY A 176 -3.98 9.53 8.90
C GLY A 176 -2.84 10.49 8.53
N MET A 177 -2.92 11.73 9.01
CA MET A 177 -1.88 12.76 8.83
C MET A 177 -1.00 12.96 10.08
N ARG A 178 -1.08 12.04 11.06
CA ARG A 178 -0.41 12.21 12.37
C ARG A 178 1.07 11.83 12.33
N PHE A 179 1.43 10.75 11.63
CA PHE A 179 2.80 10.23 11.58
C PHE A 179 3.37 9.90 12.97
N GLU A 180 2.52 9.39 13.87
CA GLU A 180 2.89 9.11 15.26
C GLU A 180 3.09 7.61 15.48
N ARG A 181 2.14 6.79 15.03
CA ARG A 181 2.17 5.34 15.27
C ARG A 181 1.26 4.57 14.33
N THR A 182 1.84 3.60 13.61
CA THR A 182 1.08 2.73 12.70
C THR A 182 1.09 1.28 13.18
N TRP A 183 0.14 0.47 12.70
CA TRP A 183 -0.01 -0.91 13.14
C TRP A 183 -0.22 -1.85 11.98
N VAL A 184 0.35 -3.04 12.08
CA VAL A 184 -0.02 -4.22 11.28
C VAL A 184 -0.74 -5.24 12.18
N PHE A 185 -1.67 -5.98 11.59
CA PHE A 185 -2.57 -6.88 12.31
C PHE A 185 -2.38 -8.32 11.88
N LEU A 186 -2.33 -9.24 12.85
CA LEU A 186 -2.38 -10.67 12.58
C LEU A 186 -3.05 -11.39 13.75
N ASP A 187 -4.11 -12.15 13.45
CA ASP A 187 -4.76 -13.12 14.32
C ASP A 187 -4.99 -12.62 15.76
N GLY A 188 -5.73 -11.52 15.87
CA GLY A 188 -6.12 -10.94 17.16
C GLY A 188 -5.06 -10.06 17.82
N LYS A 189 -3.93 -9.78 17.14
CA LYS A 189 -2.86 -8.94 17.67
C LYS A 189 -2.50 -7.78 16.73
N ALA A 190 -2.22 -6.64 17.34
CA ALA A 190 -1.70 -5.46 16.67
C ALA A 190 -0.22 -5.30 16.99
N HIS A 191 0.59 -5.04 15.97
CA HIS A 191 2.04 -4.96 16.06
C HIS A 191 2.53 -3.64 15.46
N THR A 192 3.44 -2.98 16.18
CA THR A 192 4.33 -1.95 15.63
C THR A 192 5.69 -2.58 15.34
N ASN A 193 6.56 -1.90 14.60
CA ASN A 193 7.88 -2.38 14.22
C ASN A 193 7.81 -3.77 13.55
N ALA A 194 6.85 -3.93 12.65
CA ALA A 194 6.48 -5.21 12.06
C ALA A 194 5.99 -5.07 10.62
N ALA A 195 6.08 -6.17 9.88
CA ALA A 195 5.53 -6.34 8.54
C ALA A 195 4.81 -7.68 8.40
N LEU A 196 4.02 -7.80 7.33
CA LEU A 196 3.31 -9.02 6.93
C LEU A 196 3.67 -9.32 5.49
N LEU A 197 4.13 -10.55 5.23
CA LEU A 197 4.11 -11.14 3.90
C LEU A 197 2.84 -11.99 3.78
N ILE A 198 1.97 -11.64 2.85
CA ILE A 198 0.73 -12.36 2.55
C ILE A 198 0.87 -12.92 1.14
N LEU A 199 1.05 -14.23 1.01
CA LEU A 199 1.05 -14.87 -0.30
C LEU A 199 -0.33 -15.45 -0.58
N LEU A 200 -0.90 -15.06 -1.72
CA LEU A 200 -2.19 -15.53 -2.22
C LEU A 200 -1.95 -16.34 -3.49
N SER A 201 -2.60 -17.48 -3.61
CA SER A 201 -2.67 -18.27 -4.85
C SER A 201 -4.12 -18.32 -5.32
N THR A 202 -4.37 -17.97 -6.58
CA THR A 202 -5.74 -17.88 -7.11
C THR A 202 -5.90 -18.54 -8.47
N SER A 203 -7.07 -19.12 -8.71
CA SER A 203 -7.52 -19.60 -10.03
C SER A 203 -8.02 -18.47 -10.94
N LEU A 204 -8.22 -17.26 -10.40
CA LEU A 204 -8.72 -16.11 -11.16
C LEU A 204 -7.58 -15.43 -11.93
N PRO A 205 -7.86 -14.85 -13.10
CA PRO A 205 -6.91 -13.94 -13.75
C PRO A 205 -6.58 -12.79 -12.79
N PHE A 206 -5.31 -12.41 -12.68
CA PHE A 206 -4.93 -11.21 -11.95
C PHE A 206 -3.78 -10.49 -12.63
N ARG A 207 -3.61 -9.22 -12.28
CA ARG A 207 -2.46 -8.43 -12.71
C ARG A 207 -2.02 -7.49 -11.59
N VAL A 208 -0.74 -7.55 -11.23
CA VAL A 208 -0.12 -6.48 -10.43
C VAL A 208 0.19 -5.30 -11.34
N PHE A 209 0.02 -4.08 -10.84
CA PHE A 209 0.30 -2.87 -11.59
C PHE A 209 0.86 -1.77 -10.69
N LYS A 210 1.52 -0.82 -11.33
CA LYS A 210 2.00 0.44 -10.74
C LYS A 210 1.64 1.57 -11.69
N CYS A 211 1.16 2.67 -11.15
CA CYS A 211 0.91 3.92 -11.86
C CYS A 211 1.58 5.06 -11.10
N ASP A 212 2.42 5.84 -11.79
CA ASP A 212 2.92 7.12 -11.33
C ASP A 212 2.50 8.22 -12.30
N ASN A 213 2.43 9.45 -11.77
CA ASN A 213 1.92 10.60 -12.51
C ASN A 213 2.96 11.72 -12.57
N PHE A 214 4.24 11.41 -12.80
CA PHE A 214 5.30 12.43 -12.88
C PHE A 214 5.97 12.49 -14.22
N GLU A 215 6.50 13.68 -14.52
CA GLU A 215 7.36 13.94 -15.65
C GLU A 215 8.63 14.66 -15.16
N PRO A 216 9.82 14.10 -15.42
CA PRO A 216 11.08 14.71 -14.98
C PRO A 216 11.34 16.02 -15.72
N ARG A 217 11.83 17.03 -14.99
CA ARG A 217 12.34 18.27 -15.54
C ARG A 217 13.87 18.25 -15.64
N PRO A 218 14.50 19.17 -16.41
CA PRO A 218 15.95 19.21 -16.54
C PRO A 218 16.71 19.55 -15.25
N GLN A 219 16.05 20.23 -14.29
CA GLN A 219 16.68 20.69 -13.06
C GLN A 219 17.00 19.54 -12.12
N LYS A 220 18.20 19.58 -11.54
CA LYS A 220 18.74 18.54 -10.67
C LYS A 220 19.34 19.14 -9.40
N MET A 221 19.34 18.34 -8.35
CA MET A 221 19.98 18.61 -7.07
C MET A 221 20.79 17.38 -6.67
N VAL A 222 21.93 17.59 -6.02
CA VAL A 222 22.74 16.53 -5.45
C VAL A 222 22.60 16.59 -3.93
N VAL A 223 22.32 15.46 -3.30
CA VAL A 223 22.39 15.33 -1.84
C VAL A 223 23.85 15.45 -1.42
N THR A 224 24.23 16.54 -0.76
CA THR A 224 25.63 16.80 -0.37
C THR A 224 25.91 16.45 1.09
N GLU A 225 24.91 16.57 1.97
CA GLU A 225 25.01 16.10 3.36
C GLU A 225 23.67 15.47 3.77
N ALA A 226 23.75 14.27 4.36
CA ALA A 226 22.58 13.59 4.89
C ALA A 226 22.85 12.71 6.11
N ASP A 227 21.87 12.65 7.00
CA ASP A 227 21.70 11.56 7.95
C ASP A 227 20.91 10.44 7.26
N VAL A 228 21.64 9.48 6.69
CA VAL A 228 21.10 8.35 5.92
C VAL A 228 20.20 7.46 6.78
N GLU A 229 20.58 7.23 8.05
CA GLU A 229 19.83 6.38 8.96
C GLU A 229 18.47 6.99 9.31
N ASN A 230 18.43 8.31 9.51
CA ASN A 230 17.20 9.03 9.82
C ASN A 230 16.47 9.56 8.58
N ARG A 231 16.95 9.28 7.36
CA ARG A 231 16.38 9.77 6.09
C ARG A 231 16.27 11.31 6.06
N THR A 232 17.23 12.00 6.65
CA THR A 232 17.24 13.48 6.73
C THR A 232 18.33 14.06 5.85
N VAL A 233 17.94 14.86 4.86
CA VAL A 233 18.86 15.61 4.01
C VAL A 233 19.05 17.01 4.59
N ARG A 234 20.30 17.36 4.92
CA ARG A 234 20.66 18.68 5.47
C ARG A 234 21.08 19.65 4.38
N GLU A 235 21.77 19.14 3.36
CA GLU A 235 22.24 19.95 2.25
C GLU A 235 21.90 19.36 0.88
N LEU A 236 21.51 20.26 -0.02
CA LEU A 236 21.38 19.99 -1.45
C LEU A 236 22.29 20.98 -2.19
N ASN A 237 23.13 20.50 -3.10
CA ASN A 237 24.08 21.32 -3.85
C ASN A 237 24.98 22.22 -2.97
N ALA A 238 25.37 21.74 -1.78
CA ALA A 238 26.13 22.49 -0.77
C ALA A 238 25.41 23.77 -0.26
N GLU A 239 24.08 23.76 -0.29
CA GLU A 239 23.20 24.80 0.25
C GLU A 239 22.16 24.15 1.19
N PRO A 240 21.54 24.92 2.12
CA PRO A 240 20.51 24.40 3.00
C PRO A 240 19.37 23.71 2.22
N ALA A 241 19.05 22.46 2.59
CA ALA A 241 18.20 21.60 1.79
C ALA A 241 16.84 22.23 1.42
N ALA A 242 16.12 22.79 2.39
CA ALA A 242 14.84 23.44 2.14
C ALA A 242 14.93 24.62 1.17
N GLN A 243 15.97 25.44 1.30
CA GLN A 243 16.16 26.63 0.45
C GLN A 243 16.48 26.21 -0.99
N GLU A 244 17.42 25.29 -1.16
CA GLU A 244 17.80 24.83 -2.49
C GLU A 244 16.68 24.06 -3.19
N TYR A 245 15.98 23.20 -2.45
CA TYR A 245 14.77 22.54 -2.94
C TYR A 245 13.77 23.57 -3.48
N SER A 246 13.43 24.58 -2.65
CA SER A 246 12.46 25.61 -3.01
C SER A 246 12.89 26.39 -4.25
N ARG A 247 14.18 26.71 -4.36
CA ARG A 247 14.76 27.41 -5.51
C ARG A 247 14.67 26.59 -6.79
N VAL A 248 15.04 25.31 -6.71
CA VAL A 248 15.09 24.42 -7.86
C VAL A 248 13.70 24.03 -8.36
N VAL A 249 12.76 23.77 -7.45
CA VAL A 249 11.39 23.40 -7.85
C VAL A 249 10.54 24.61 -8.22
N GLY A 250 10.92 25.82 -7.78
CA GLY A 250 10.33 27.10 -8.17
C GLY A 250 9.26 27.62 -7.21
N ILE A 251 9.40 27.36 -5.90
CA ILE A 251 8.40 27.67 -4.87
C ILE A 251 8.96 28.52 -3.71
N MET A 252 9.96 29.36 -3.97
CA MET A 252 10.67 30.15 -2.95
C MET A 252 9.77 30.94 -1.99
N ASP A 253 8.62 31.43 -2.46
CA ASP A 253 7.68 32.23 -1.65
C ASP A 253 6.57 31.37 -1.00
N ALA A 254 6.59 30.05 -1.22
CA ALA A 254 5.59 29.13 -0.71
C ALA A 254 5.98 28.57 0.65
N LYS A 255 4.96 28.21 1.44
CA LYS A 255 5.16 27.41 2.64
C LYS A 255 5.54 25.98 2.23
N LEU A 256 6.60 25.45 2.84
CA LEU A 256 6.94 24.04 2.74
C LEU A 256 6.07 23.23 3.71
N ASP A 257 5.06 22.57 3.14
CA ASP A 257 4.13 21.69 3.84
C ASP A 257 3.82 20.43 2.99
N PRO A 258 3.09 19.44 3.54
CA PRO A 258 2.80 18.21 2.81
C PRO A 258 2.12 18.41 1.44
N PHE A 259 1.31 19.47 1.26
CA PHE A 259 0.69 19.77 -0.04
C PHE A 259 1.72 20.29 -1.04
N SER A 260 2.65 21.14 -0.60
CA SER A 260 3.74 21.62 -1.46
C SER A 260 4.63 20.46 -1.96
N PHE A 261 4.97 19.51 -1.10
CA PHE A 261 5.79 18.34 -1.43
C PHE A 261 5.05 17.36 -2.34
N ALA A 262 3.74 17.20 -2.14
CA ALA A 262 2.88 16.39 -3.00
C ALA A 262 2.87 16.88 -4.45
N SER A 263 2.82 18.21 -4.66
CA SER A 263 2.75 18.83 -5.99
C SER A 263 4.11 19.10 -6.66
N HIS A 264 5.21 19.03 -5.90
CA HIS A 264 6.58 19.30 -6.39
C HIS A 264 7.54 18.14 -6.09
N PRO A 265 7.30 16.96 -6.68
CA PRO A 265 8.09 15.77 -6.43
C PRO A 265 9.53 15.90 -6.93
N VAL A 266 10.41 15.14 -6.30
CA VAL A 266 11.77 14.88 -6.77
C VAL A 266 11.95 13.40 -7.06
N LEU A 267 12.70 13.10 -8.11
CA LEU A 267 12.86 11.75 -8.65
C LEU A 267 14.32 11.33 -8.62
N VAL A 268 14.57 10.05 -8.41
CA VAL A 268 15.87 9.40 -8.67
C VAL A 268 15.75 8.52 -9.92
N ARG A 269 16.84 8.38 -10.68
CA ARG A 269 16.88 7.51 -11.86
C ARG A 269 17.65 6.23 -11.55
N VAL A 270 16.98 5.08 -11.60
CA VAL A 270 17.56 3.75 -11.34
C VAL A 270 17.18 2.81 -12.48
N GLY A 271 18.16 2.09 -13.03
CA GLY A 271 17.90 1.13 -14.12
C GLY A 271 17.25 1.74 -15.37
N GLY A 272 17.44 3.04 -15.61
CA GLY A 272 16.84 3.77 -16.73
C GLY A 272 15.48 4.41 -16.43
N SER A 273 14.80 4.01 -15.35
CA SER A 273 13.47 4.50 -14.94
C SER A 273 13.56 5.50 -13.78
N TYR A 274 12.53 6.34 -13.64
CA TYR A 274 12.41 7.30 -12.56
C TYR A 274 11.53 6.79 -11.41
N TYR A 275 11.92 7.11 -10.19
CA TYR A 275 11.21 6.79 -8.95
C TYR A 275 11.16 8.01 -8.05
N ALA A 276 10.01 8.29 -7.45
CA ALA A 276 9.90 9.40 -6.52
C ALA A 276 10.73 9.16 -5.25
N ARG A 277 11.27 10.25 -4.72
CA ARG A 277 11.85 10.35 -3.38
C ARG A 277 11.07 11.39 -2.62
N SER A 278 10.04 10.94 -1.92
CA SER A 278 9.05 11.83 -1.35
C SER A 278 9.54 12.45 -0.04
N ILE A 279 9.42 13.77 0.04
CA ILE A 279 9.69 14.55 1.25
C ILE A 279 8.45 14.48 2.14
N GLN A 280 8.64 14.13 3.42
CA GLN A 280 7.59 14.10 4.43
C GLN A 280 7.37 15.49 5.04
N ARG A 281 8.46 16.13 5.49
CA ARG A 281 8.41 17.41 6.19
C ARG A 281 9.73 18.16 6.10
N VAL A 282 9.67 19.44 6.42
CA VAL A 282 10.83 20.29 6.70
C VAL A 282 11.01 20.42 8.21
N GLU A 283 12.25 20.28 8.68
CA GLU A 283 12.63 20.47 10.07
C GLU A 283 12.87 21.96 10.38
N PRO A 284 12.84 22.39 11.66
CA PRO A 284 13.06 23.80 12.03
C PRO A 284 14.40 24.39 11.57
N ASP A 285 15.42 23.54 11.38
CA ASP A 285 16.75 23.93 10.89
C ASP A 285 16.85 24.00 9.35
N GLY A 286 15.77 23.68 8.63
CA GLY A 286 15.73 23.66 7.16
C GLY A 286 16.13 22.33 6.54
N SER A 287 16.39 21.29 7.33
CA SER A 287 16.60 19.93 6.82
C SER A 287 15.30 19.33 6.29
N LEU A 288 15.39 18.43 5.31
CA LEU A 288 14.25 17.75 4.71
C LEU A 288 14.24 16.27 5.12
N HIS A 289 13.15 15.82 5.74
CA HIS A 289 12.95 14.41 6.11
C HIS A 289 12.17 13.67 5.02
N PHE A 290 12.65 12.50 4.60
CA PHE A 290 12.10 11.72 3.48
C PHE A 290 11.36 10.46 3.94
N PHE A 291 10.35 10.04 3.17
CA PHE A 291 9.65 8.77 3.38
C PHE A 291 10.48 7.53 3.00
N CYS A 292 11.55 7.70 2.24
CA CYS A 292 12.31 6.63 1.61
C CYS A 292 13.81 6.87 1.75
N ALA A 293 14.59 5.83 1.49
CA ALA A 293 16.04 5.88 1.55
C ALA A 293 16.63 6.97 0.63
N ILE A 294 17.61 7.68 1.21
CA ILE A 294 18.41 8.73 0.60
C ILE A 294 19.87 8.44 0.94
N ASP A 295 20.79 8.85 0.06
CA ASP A 295 22.23 8.66 0.23
C ASP A 295 22.95 9.93 -0.21
N GLU A 296 24.10 10.22 0.39
CA GLU A 296 24.99 11.26 -0.09
C GLU A 296 25.46 10.96 -1.52
N GLY A 297 25.53 11.98 -2.36
CA GLY A 297 25.82 11.86 -3.79
C GLY A 297 24.62 11.47 -4.64
N MET A 298 23.45 11.18 -4.05
CA MET A 298 22.24 10.90 -4.82
C MET A 298 21.81 12.13 -5.64
N VAL A 299 21.54 11.91 -6.94
CA VAL A 299 21.05 12.96 -7.85
C VAL A 299 19.53 12.93 -7.88
N LEU A 300 18.93 13.95 -7.31
CA LEU A 300 17.49 14.22 -7.35
C LEU A 300 17.17 15.07 -8.58
N THR A 301 16.12 14.69 -9.31
CA THR A 301 15.62 15.38 -10.50
C THR A 301 14.27 15.99 -10.15
N ALA A 302 14.11 17.31 -10.29
CA ALA A 302 12.82 17.95 -10.09
C ALA A 302 11.80 17.42 -11.10
N ALA A 303 10.54 17.30 -10.71
CA ALA A 303 9.49 16.81 -11.59
C ALA A 303 8.21 17.64 -11.45
N THR A 304 7.30 17.44 -12.40
CA THR A 304 5.95 18.00 -12.41
C THR A 304 4.93 16.88 -12.49
N SER A 305 3.75 17.09 -11.90
CA SER A 305 2.64 16.16 -12.00
C SER A 305 2.03 16.16 -13.40
N ARG A 306 1.92 14.97 -14.01
CA ARG A 306 0.99 14.64 -15.10
C ARG A 306 -0.43 14.55 -14.54
N SER A 307 -1.43 14.54 -15.43
CA SER A 307 -2.84 14.37 -15.03
C SER A 307 -3.03 13.11 -14.17
N LEU A 308 -3.33 13.30 -12.89
CA LEU A 308 -3.57 12.22 -11.93
C LEU A 308 -4.74 11.32 -12.37
N VAL A 309 -5.87 11.94 -12.71
CA VAL A 309 -7.08 11.24 -13.19
C VAL A 309 -6.80 10.53 -14.52
N GLY A 310 -6.12 11.21 -15.46
CA GLY A 310 -5.83 10.66 -16.78
C GLY A 310 -4.90 9.45 -16.74
N THR A 311 -3.79 9.55 -16.01
CA THR A 311 -2.81 8.46 -15.84
C THR A 311 -3.42 7.26 -15.14
N THR A 312 -4.20 7.48 -14.08
CA THR A 312 -4.92 6.43 -13.36
C THR A 312 -5.96 5.74 -14.24
N ARG A 313 -6.73 6.51 -15.03
CA ARG A 313 -7.70 5.95 -15.99
C ARG A 313 -7.04 5.07 -17.05
N ALA A 314 -5.88 5.50 -17.56
CA ALA A 314 -5.11 4.74 -18.52
C ALA A 314 -4.61 3.40 -17.92
N ALA A 315 -4.12 3.41 -16.66
CA ALA A 315 -3.70 2.19 -15.98
C ALA A 315 -4.85 1.17 -15.82
N PHE A 316 -6.06 1.63 -15.53
CA PHE A 316 -7.25 0.75 -15.49
C PHE A 316 -7.62 0.21 -16.87
N ALA A 317 -7.47 0.99 -17.94
CA ALA A 317 -7.72 0.53 -19.30
C ALA A 317 -6.70 -0.55 -19.71
N GLU A 318 -5.41 -0.30 -19.49
CA GLU A 318 -4.32 -1.25 -19.79
C GLU A 318 -4.51 -2.57 -19.02
N THR A 319 -4.89 -2.50 -17.74
CA THR A 319 -5.15 -3.70 -16.94
C THR A 319 -6.28 -4.53 -17.56
N ARG A 320 -7.39 -3.89 -17.97
CA ARG A 320 -8.51 -4.59 -18.62
C ARG A 320 -8.13 -5.20 -19.97
N GLU A 321 -7.25 -4.56 -20.72
CA GLU A 321 -6.72 -5.13 -21.97
C GLU A 321 -5.90 -6.40 -21.71
N GLN A 322 -5.20 -6.48 -20.57
CA GLN A 322 -4.32 -7.60 -20.22
C GLN A 322 -5.06 -8.80 -19.62
N ILE A 323 -6.08 -8.58 -18.77
CA ILE A 323 -6.77 -9.66 -18.04
C ILE A 323 -8.28 -9.75 -18.30
N GLY A 324 -8.82 -8.91 -19.18
CA GLY A 324 -10.24 -8.84 -19.49
C GLY A 324 -11.05 -8.10 -18.42
N ASP A 325 -12.27 -8.60 -18.16
CA ASP A 325 -13.17 -8.00 -17.18
C ASP A 325 -12.58 -8.07 -15.76
N VAL A 326 -12.29 -6.90 -15.19
CA VAL A 326 -11.85 -6.78 -13.80
C VAL A 326 -13.06 -6.75 -12.86
N SER A 327 -13.02 -7.60 -11.85
CA SER A 327 -14.02 -7.66 -10.79
C SER A 327 -13.87 -6.55 -9.77
N LEU A 328 -12.64 -6.34 -9.31
CA LEU A 328 -12.23 -5.31 -8.35
C LEU A 328 -10.71 -5.08 -8.42
N TYR A 329 -10.27 -3.97 -7.84
CA TYR A 329 -8.86 -3.69 -7.61
C TYR A 329 -8.59 -3.66 -6.10
N ILE A 330 -7.52 -4.31 -5.67
CA ILE A 330 -6.94 -4.12 -4.34
C ILE A 330 -5.88 -3.02 -4.49
N GLY A 331 -6.15 -1.82 -3.96
CA GLY A 331 -5.37 -0.62 -4.22
C GLY A 331 -4.59 -0.09 -3.02
N PHE A 332 -3.36 0.35 -3.27
CA PHE A 332 -2.48 1.02 -2.32
C PHE A 332 -2.08 2.37 -2.93
N GLU A 333 -2.68 3.46 -2.45
CA GLU A 333 -2.54 4.80 -3.02
C GLU A 333 -1.71 5.68 -2.08
N CYS A 334 -0.58 6.23 -2.55
CA CYS A 334 0.21 7.11 -1.70
C CYS A 334 -0.62 8.28 -1.14
N LEU A 335 -0.48 8.58 0.15
CA LEU A 335 -1.07 9.76 0.77
C LEU A 335 -0.72 11.04 0.01
N LEU A 336 0.50 11.17 -0.51
CA LEU A 336 0.90 12.35 -1.27
C LEU A 336 0.14 12.49 -2.60
N ARG A 337 -0.34 11.40 -3.23
CA ARG A 337 -1.21 11.50 -4.39
C ARG A 337 -2.62 11.98 -4.01
N ARG A 338 -3.10 11.59 -2.83
CA ARG A 338 -4.33 12.13 -2.24
C ARG A 338 -4.21 13.64 -2.00
N LEU A 339 -3.13 14.08 -1.34
CA LEU A 339 -2.91 15.50 -1.07
C LEU A 339 -2.75 16.32 -2.36
N ASP A 340 -2.05 15.78 -3.37
CA ASP A 340 -1.96 16.43 -4.68
C ASP A 340 -3.33 16.57 -5.35
N ALA A 341 -4.20 15.56 -5.23
CA ALA A 341 -5.57 15.63 -5.73
C ALA A 341 -6.40 16.67 -4.98
N GLU A 342 -6.28 16.75 -3.66
CA GLU A 342 -7.00 17.73 -2.84
C GLU A 342 -6.54 19.16 -3.16
N GLN A 343 -5.23 19.38 -3.27
CA GLN A 343 -4.63 20.66 -3.65
C GLN A 343 -5.15 21.17 -5.00
N HIS A 344 -5.33 20.25 -5.96
CA HIS A 344 -5.80 20.55 -7.31
C HIS A 344 -7.32 20.36 -7.49
N GLN A 345 -8.08 20.17 -6.41
CA GLN A 345 -9.55 19.99 -6.44
C GLN A 345 -10.02 18.78 -7.28
N LEU A 346 -9.19 17.76 -7.41
CA LEU A 346 -9.44 16.51 -8.13
C LEU A 346 -9.91 15.36 -7.23
N ALA A 347 -9.99 15.56 -5.91
CA ALA A 347 -10.36 14.51 -4.95
C ALA A 347 -11.70 13.83 -5.29
N ARG A 348 -12.71 14.61 -5.70
CA ARG A 348 -14.01 14.07 -6.12
C ARG A 348 -13.90 13.20 -7.38
N ASP A 349 -13.16 13.66 -8.38
CA ASP A 349 -12.99 12.93 -9.64
C ASP A 349 -12.20 11.63 -9.44
N MET A 350 -11.19 11.66 -8.56
CA MET A 350 -10.45 10.47 -8.16
C MET A 350 -11.32 9.47 -7.40
N SER A 351 -12.07 9.95 -6.40
CA SER A 351 -12.98 9.11 -5.62
C SER A 351 -14.04 8.45 -6.51
N GLU A 352 -14.63 9.21 -7.44
CA GLU A 352 -15.59 8.71 -8.42
C GLU A 352 -14.95 7.70 -9.39
N LEU A 353 -13.74 7.97 -9.87
CA LEU A 353 -12.99 7.04 -10.72
C LEU A 353 -12.75 5.71 -10.00
N TYR A 354 -12.37 5.75 -8.72
CA TYR A 354 -12.14 4.55 -7.90
C TYR A 354 -13.42 3.77 -7.64
N ARG A 355 -14.51 4.46 -7.31
CA ARG A 355 -15.84 3.87 -7.16
C ARG A 355 -16.29 3.14 -8.43
N GLN A 356 -16.16 3.78 -9.59
CA GLN A 356 -16.52 3.20 -10.89
C GLN A 356 -15.72 1.93 -11.23
N ASN A 357 -14.45 1.87 -10.81
CA ASN A 357 -13.58 0.73 -11.05
C ASN A 357 -13.56 -0.28 -9.90
N ARG A 358 -14.34 -0.06 -8.82
CA ARG A 358 -14.38 -0.92 -7.61
C ARG A 358 -12.99 -1.10 -6.99
N VAL A 359 -12.30 0.00 -6.79
CA VAL A 359 -11.03 0.02 -6.05
C VAL A 359 -11.34 -0.06 -4.57
N VAL A 360 -10.72 -1.03 -3.90
CA VAL A 360 -10.87 -1.31 -2.47
C VAL A 360 -9.47 -1.42 -1.89
N GLY A 361 -9.18 -0.74 -0.78
CA GLY A 361 -7.79 -0.48 -0.42
C GLY A 361 -7.63 0.59 0.62
N PHE A 362 -6.47 1.25 0.62
CA PHE A 362 -6.20 2.36 1.51
C PHE A 362 -5.16 3.34 0.98
N HIS A 363 -5.13 4.52 1.59
CA HIS A 363 -4.08 5.50 1.43
C HIS A 363 -2.88 5.16 2.32
N THR A 364 -1.67 5.16 1.76
CA THR A 364 -0.46 4.63 2.40
C THR A 364 0.57 5.72 2.74
N TYR A 365 1.56 5.40 3.58
CA TYR A 365 2.77 6.23 3.75
C TYR A 365 3.87 5.93 2.73
N GLY A 366 3.61 5.00 1.84
CA GLY A 366 4.53 4.49 0.83
C GLY A 366 4.01 3.16 0.31
N GLU A 367 4.52 2.70 -0.83
CA GLU A 367 4.01 1.55 -1.54
C GLU A 367 5.13 0.56 -1.81
N GLN A 368 4.77 -0.69 -2.00
CA GLN A 368 5.69 -1.78 -2.30
C GLN A 368 5.41 -2.26 -3.71
N PHE A 369 6.44 -2.40 -4.55
CA PHE A 369 6.29 -2.94 -5.89
C PHE A 369 7.56 -3.66 -6.34
N GLY A 370 7.45 -4.97 -6.56
CA GLY A 370 8.62 -5.82 -6.84
C GLY A 370 9.58 -5.84 -5.65
N SER A 371 10.84 -5.49 -5.88
CA SER A 371 11.88 -5.41 -4.84
C SER A 371 12.02 -4.02 -4.20
N MET A 372 11.14 -3.08 -4.53
CA MET A 372 11.31 -1.67 -4.18
C MET A 372 10.22 -1.16 -3.24
N HIS A 373 10.65 -0.26 -2.34
CA HIS A 373 9.78 0.75 -1.76
C HIS A 373 9.70 1.95 -2.71
N VAL A 374 8.48 2.36 -3.03
CA VAL A 374 8.20 3.50 -3.91
C VAL A 374 7.20 4.42 -3.23
N ASN A 375 7.22 5.70 -3.57
CA ASN A 375 6.26 6.67 -3.06
C ASN A 375 5.58 7.38 -4.22
N GLN A 376 4.53 8.12 -3.89
CA GLN A 376 3.78 8.93 -4.83
C GLN A 376 3.28 8.09 -6.03
N THR A 377 2.94 6.83 -5.78
CA THR A 377 2.43 5.90 -6.76
C THR A 377 1.07 5.36 -6.33
N PHE A 378 0.34 4.86 -7.32
CA PHE A 378 -0.76 3.94 -7.11
C PHE A 378 -0.27 2.56 -7.46
N THR A 379 -0.27 1.63 -6.51
CA THR A 379 0.03 0.22 -6.80
C THR A 379 -1.16 -0.65 -6.44
N GLY A 380 -1.23 -1.84 -7.01
CA GLY A 380 -2.29 -2.76 -6.62
C GLY A 380 -2.30 -4.06 -7.39
N VAL A 381 -3.35 -4.83 -7.10
CA VAL A 381 -3.71 -6.06 -7.81
C VAL A 381 -5.10 -5.90 -8.39
N ALA A 382 -5.23 -6.09 -9.69
CA ALA A 382 -6.51 -6.26 -10.33
C ALA A 382 -6.91 -7.74 -10.31
N ILE A 383 -8.11 -8.05 -9.83
CA ILE A 383 -8.66 -9.40 -9.80
C ILE A 383 -9.72 -9.50 -10.90
N GLY A 384 -9.53 -10.41 -11.84
CA GLY A 384 -10.44 -10.69 -12.95
C GLY A 384 -11.72 -11.38 -12.52
N ARG A 385 -12.61 -11.62 -13.48
CA ARG A 385 -13.79 -12.47 -13.27
C ARG A 385 -13.42 -13.95 -13.39
N ARG A 386 -14.20 -14.83 -12.74
CA ARG A 386 -14.17 -16.27 -13.04
C ARG A 386 -14.32 -16.46 -14.55
N PRO A 387 -13.42 -17.22 -15.20
CA PRO A 387 -13.59 -17.58 -16.59
C PRO A 387 -14.95 -18.29 -16.76
N SER A 388 -15.72 -17.85 -17.74
CA SER A 388 -17.03 -18.43 -18.09
C SER A 388 -16.91 -19.85 -18.63
#